data_AF-A0A5C4SWP5-F1
#
_entry.id   AF-A0A5C4SWP5-F1
#
_cell.length_a   1.000
_cell.length_b   1.000
_cell.length_c   1.000
_cell.angle_alpha   90.00
_cell.angle_beta   90.00
_cell.angle_gamma   90.00
#
_symmetry.space_group_name_H-M   'P 1'
#
loop_
_entity.id
_entity.type
_entity.pdbx_description
1 polymer ?
#
loop_
_entity_poly.entity_id
_entity_poly.type
_entity_poly.pdbx_seq_one_letter_code
_entity_poly.pdbx_strand_id
1 'polypeptide(L)'
;MEFPSWFRSAIQRRSEHVLAQIERHSDLRKFRIEESLAYDALFSGMDKMGAPEFMDWEDKHHFKLAMENERLYLQGIKDGAQLVLALLAVPVSPGDEMVARSNTESDPVKPNDG
;
A
#
# COMPACT_ATOMS: atom_id res chain seq x y z
N MET A 1 -2.35 0.94 -16.82
CA MET A 1 -0.96 1.42 -16.76
C MET A 1 -0.22 0.58 -15.75
N GLU A 2 0.96 0.08 -16.10
CA GLU A 2 1.85 -0.58 -15.16
C GLU A 2 2.67 0.47 -14.40
N PHE A 3 2.63 0.45 -13.06
CA PHE A 3 3.48 1.35 -12.27
C PHE A 3 4.95 0.96 -12.43
N PRO A 4 5.90 1.91 -12.47
CA PRO A 4 7.32 1.56 -12.47
C PRO A 4 7.69 0.67 -11.27
N SER A 5 8.55 -0.32 -11.49
CA SER A 5 8.96 -1.27 -10.43
C SER A 5 9.59 -0.57 -9.22
N TRP A 6 10.30 0.54 -9.42
CA TRP A 6 10.86 1.35 -8.33
C TRP A 6 9.78 1.93 -7.42
N PHE A 7 8.63 2.34 -7.99
CA PHE A 7 7.53 2.94 -7.24
C PHE A 7 6.83 1.89 -6.38
N ARG A 8 6.52 0.73 -6.97
CA ARG A 8 5.94 -0.42 -6.24
C ARG A 8 6.83 -0.86 -5.08
N SER A 9 8.13 -1.00 -5.33
CA SER A 9 9.12 -1.37 -4.30
C SER A 9 9.21 -0.35 -3.17
N ALA A 10 9.10 0.95 -3.48
CA ALA A 10 9.13 2.01 -2.46
C ALA A 10 7.90 1.97 -1.54
N ILE A 11 6.70 1.80 -2.12
CA ILE A 11 5.45 1.69 -1.35
C ILE A 11 5.44 0.41 -0.51
N GLN A 12 5.86 -0.72 -1.08
CA GLN A 12 5.95 -1.98 -0.37
C GLN A 12 6.93 -1.89 0.81
N ARG A 13 8.15 -1.37 0.60
CA ARG A 13 9.15 -1.22 1.66
C ARG A 13 8.67 -0.29 2.78
N ARG A 14 7.94 0.79 2.46
CA ARG A 14 7.35 1.66 3.47
C ARG A 14 6.29 0.92 4.30
N SER A 15 5.44 0.13 3.64
CA SER A 15 4.39 -0.63 4.31
C SER A 15 4.97 -1.70 5.23
N GLU A 16 5.96 -2.46 4.74
CA GLU A 16 6.70 -3.45 5.53
C GLU A 16 7.40 -2.82 6.74
N HIS A 17 7.98 -1.62 6.58
CA HIS A 17 8.61 -0.89 7.68
C HIS A 17 7.61 -0.51 8.78
N VAL A 18 6.45 0.03 8.39
CA VAL A 18 5.38 0.41 9.34
C VAL A 18 4.83 -0.82 10.07
N LEU A 19 4.59 -1.92 9.34
CA LEU A 19 4.18 -3.21 9.92
C LEU A 19 5.19 -3.70 10.96
N ALA A 20 6.48 -3.72 10.61
CA ALA A 20 7.54 -4.16 11.51
C ALA A 20 7.64 -3.29 12.78
N GLN A 21 7.37 -1.98 12.69
CA GLN A 21 7.32 -1.10 13.85
C GLN A 21 6.13 -1.43 14.77
N ILE A 22 4.94 -1.66 14.20
CA ILE A 22 3.73 -2.01 14.96
C ILE A 22 3.88 -3.39 15.62
N GLU A 23 4.45 -4.37 14.93
CA GLU A 23 4.70 -5.70 15.48
C GLU A 23 5.66 -5.68 16.67
N ARG A 24 6.71 -4.85 16.61
CA ARG A 24 7.75 -4.74 17.65
C ARG A 24 7.36 -3.82 18.80
N HIS A 25 6.22 -3.15 18.73
CA HIS A 25 5.77 -2.25 19.78
C HIS A 25 5.50 -3.03 21.08
N SER A 26 6.32 -2.76 22.12
CA SER A 26 6.31 -3.50 23.39
C SER A 26 4.95 -3.48 24.08
N ASP A 27 4.26 -2.35 24.01
CA ASP A 27 2.97 -2.17 24.69
C ASP A 27 1.90 -3.05 24.04
N LEU A 28 1.91 -3.14 22.71
CA LEU A 28 0.99 -4.01 21.98
C LEU A 28 1.30 -5.49 22.21
N ARG A 29 2.58 -5.86 22.36
CA ARG A 29 2.96 -7.23 22.69
C ARG A 29 2.37 -7.67 24.02
N LYS A 30 2.40 -6.81 25.04
CA LYS A 30 1.79 -7.12 26.35
C LYS A 30 0.29 -7.37 26.22
N PHE A 31 -0.43 -6.48 25.55
CA PHE A 31 -1.89 -6.64 25.36
C PHE A 31 -2.24 -7.89 24.55
N ARG A 32 -1.45 -8.25 23.52
CA ARG A 32 -1.65 -9.50 22.76
C ARG A 32 -1.47 -10.75 23.61
N ILE A 33 -0.48 -10.76 24.52
CA ILE A 33 -0.28 -11.87 25.45
C ILE A 33 -1.45 -11.96 26.44
N GLU A 34 -1.87 -10.83 27.01
CA GLU A 34 -3.01 -10.77 27.93
C GLU A 34 -4.31 -11.23 27.27
N GLU A 35 -4.58 -10.81 26.03
CA GLU A 35 -5.71 -11.27 25.23
C GLU A 35 -5.66 -12.78 25.02
N SER A 36 -4.52 -13.31 24.56
CA SER A 36 -4.36 -14.76 24.31
C SER A 36 -4.59 -15.58 25.58
N LEU A 37 -4.08 -15.12 26.72
CA LEU A 37 -4.28 -15.78 28.01
C LEU A 37 -5.73 -15.72 28.47
N ALA A 38 -6.40 -14.58 28.30
CA ALA A 38 -7.82 -14.43 28.62
C ALA A 38 -8.69 -15.34 27.74
N TYR A 39 -8.35 -15.45 26.45
CA TYR A 39 -9.00 -16.34 25.51
C TYR A 39 -8.82 -17.81 25.90
N ASP A 40 -7.58 -18.24 26.19
CA ASP A 40 -7.32 -19.62 26.62
C ASP A 40 -8.00 -19.95 27.96
N ALA A 41 -8.07 -18.99 28.89
CA ALA A 41 -8.79 -19.16 30.15
C ALA A 41 -10.31 -19.32 29.95
N LEU A 42 -10.91 -18.57 29.02
CA LEU A 42 -12.35 -18.64 28.72
C LEU A 42 -12.78 -20.04 28.25
N PHE A 43 -11.87 -20.75 27.58
CA PHE A 43 -12.14 -22.04 26.93
C PHE A 43 -11.36 -23.21 27.52
N SER A 44 -10.75 -23.06 28.70
CA SER A 44 -10.05 -24.13 29.40
C SER A 44 -11.05 -25.25 29.77
N GLY A 45 -10.92 -26.41 29.11
CA GLY A 45 -11.73 -27.60 29.38
C GLY A 45 -13.06 -27.71 28.62
N MET A 46 -13.38 -26.76 27.73
CA MET A 46 -14.53 -26.85 26.82
C MET A 46 -14.12 -27.37 25.44
N ASP A 47 -14.95 -28.19 24.81
CA ASP A 47 -14.83 -28.46 23.38
C ASP A 47 -15.20 -27.18 22.61
N LYS A 48 -14.17 -26.44 22.19
CA LYS A 48 -14.26 -25.10 21.60
C LYS A 48 -15.22 -25.06 20.41
N MET A 49 -15.23 -26.10 19.57
CA MET A 49 -16.09 -26.15 18.38
C MET A 49 -17.54 -26.57 18.67
N GLY A 50 -17.83 -27.03 19.89
CA GLY A 50 -19.18 -27.42 20.30
C GLY A 50 -19.94 -26.33 21.07
N ALA A 51 -19.26 -25.25 21.48
CA ALA A 51 -19.87 -24.19 22.28
C ALA A 51 -20.62 -23.18 21.38
N PRO A 52 -21.93 -22.94 21.60
CA PRO A 52 -22.70 -21.98 20.81
C PRO A 52 -22.14 -20.55 20.93
N GLU A 53 -21.53 -20.19 22.06
CA GLU A 53 -20.87 -18.89 22.27
C GLU A 53 -19.62 -18.74 21.40
N PHE A 54 -18.91 -19.83 21.11
CA PHE A 54 -17.76 -19.82 20.22
C PHE A 54 -18.19 -19.58 18.77
N MET A 55 -19.25 -20.24 18.31
CA MET A 55 -19.77 -20.03 16.95
C MET A 55 -20.24 -18.59 16.73
N ASP A 56 -20.98 -18.01 17.69
CA ASP A 56 -21.41 -16.61 17.62
C ASP A 56 -20.23 -15.63 17.68
N TRP A 57 -19.19 -15.94 18.45
CA TRP A 57 -17.95 -15.15 18.46
C TRP A 57 -17.19 -15.27 17.14
N GLU A 58 -17.05 -16.46 16.56
CA GLU A 58 -16.36 -16.72 15.30
C GLU A 58 -17.02 -15.95 14.15
N ASP A 59 -18.35 -16.01 14.05
CA ASP A 59 -19.14 -15.27 13.07
C ASP A 59 -18.89 -13.75 13.20
N LYS A 60 -18.97 -13.22 14.42
CA LYS A 60 -18.71 -11.79 14.69
C LYS A 60 -17.27 -11.40 14.39
N HIS A 61 -16.32 -12.27 14.70
CA HIS A 61 -14.90 -12.05 14.44
C HIS A 61 -14.63 -11.94 12.94
N HIS A 62 -15.14 -12.88 12.15
CA HIS A 62 -15.02 -12.86 10.70
C HIS A 62 -15.74 -11.68 10.07
N PHE A 63 -16.93 -11.35 10.54
CA PHE A 63 -17.66 -10.17 10.06
C PHE A 63 -16.88 -8.87 10.33
N LYS A 64 -16.31 -8.72 11.54
CA LYS A 64 -15.46 -7.57 11.88
C LYS A 64 -14.26 -7.47 10.95
N LEU A 65 -13.53 -8.57 10.73
CA LEU A 65 -12.38 -8.59 9.82
C LEU A 65 -12.78 -8.25 8.38
N ALA A 66 -13.93 -8.73 7.91
CA ALA A 66 -14.45 -8.40 6.59
C ALA A 66 -14.71 -6.88 6.45
N MET A 67 -15.35 -6.27 7.45
CA MET A 67 -15.59 -4.82 7.49
C MET A 67 -14.29 -4.00 7.53
N GLU A 68 -13.29 -4.44 8.30
CA GLU A 68 -11.97 -3.80 8.35
C GLU A 68 -11.26 -3.87 6.99
N ASN A 69 -11.29 -5.03 6.34
CA ASN A 69 -10.71 -5.24 5.01
C ASN A 69 -11.42 -4.41 3.94
N GLU A 70 -12.75 -4.32 3.96
CA GLU A 70 -13.51 -3.49 3.03
C GLU A 70 -13.15 -2.01 3.19
N ARG A 71 -13.06 -1.51 4.43
CA ARG A 71 -12.65 -0.12 4.69
C ARG A 71 -11.24 0.16 4.19
N LEU A 72 -10.30 -0.75 4.44
CA LEU A 72 -8.93 -0.64 3.92
C LEU A 72 -8.91 -0.63 2.39
N TYR A 73 -9.71 -1.47 1.74
CA TYR A 73 -9.85 -1.49 0.29
C TYR A 73 -10.36 -0.14 -0.24
N LEU A 74 -11.48 0.36 0.29
CA LEU A 74 -12.07 1.64 -0.13
C LEU A 74 -11.11 2.82 0.07
N GLN A 75 -10.41 2.84 1.21
CA GLN A 75 -9.41 3.87 1.49
C GLN A 75 -8.23 3.76 0.52
N GLY A 76 -7.74 2.56 0.23
CA GLY A 76 -6.69 2.33 -0.75
C GLY A 76 -7.06 2.79 -2.16
N ILE A 77 -8.31 2.55 -2.59
CA ILE A 77 -8.83 3.07 -3.87
C ILE A 77 -8.84 4.60 -3.89
N LYS A 78 -9.33 5.23 -2.82
CA LYS A 78 -9.37 6.69 -2.70
C LYS A 78 -7.96 7.29 -2.76
N ASP A 79 -7.04 6.76 -1.99
CA ASP A 79 -5.65 7.25 -1.94
C ASP A 79 -4.95 7.03 -3.28
N GLY A 80 -5.21 5.90 -3.95
CA GLY A 80 -4.73 5.63 -5.30
C GLY A 80 -5.26 6.62 -6.34
N ALA A 81 -6.55 6.96 -6.30
CA ALA A 81 -7.14 7.96 -7.18
C ALA A 81 -6.55 9.36 -6.94
N GLN A 82 -6.36 9.75 -5.68
CA GLN A 82 -5.72 11.01 -5.32
C GLN A 82 -4.28 11.09 -5.83
N LEU A 83 -3.52 10.00 -5.73
CA LEU A 83 -2.17 9.92 -6.27
C LEU A 83 -2.15 10.12 -7.79
N VAL A 84 -3.04 9.43 -8.53
CA VAL A 84 -3.11 9.57 -10.00
C VAL A 84 -3.45 11.01 -10.38
N LEU A 85 -4.43 11.63 -9.71
CA LEU A 85 -4.78 13.03 -9.94
C LEU A 85 -3.60 13.97 -9.67
N ALA A 86 -2.87 13.75 -8.58
CA ALA A 86 -1.68 14.55 -8.25
C ALA A 86 -0.58 14.41 -9.31
N LEU A 87 -0.34 13.21 -9.83
CA LEU A 87 0.65 12.96 -10.88
C LEU A 87 0.26 13.60 -12.21
N LEU A 88 -1.02 13.54 -12.59
CA LEU A 88 -1.54 14.17 -13.81
C LEU A 88 -1.62 15.70 -13.69
N ALA A 89 -1.74 16.23 -12.48
CA ALA A 89 -1.76 17.66 -12.22
C ALA A 89 -0.34 18.29 -12.22
N VAL A 90 0.73 17.50 -12.33
CA VAL A 90 2.08 18.03 -12.53
C VAL A 90 2.17 18.58 -13.96
N PRO A 91 2.30 19.91 -14.16
CA PRO A 91 2.57 20.42 -15.48
C PRO A 91 3.93 19.90 -15.95
N VAL A 92 3.97 19.33 -17.16
CA VAL A 92 5.22 19.04 -17.85
C VAL A 92 6.01 20.34 -17.92
N SER A 93 7.17 20.36 -17.25
CA SER A 93 8.09 21.50 -17.35
C SER A 93 8.49 21.67 -18.82
N PRO A 94 8.49 22.89 -19.38
CA PRO A 94 8.84 23.13 -20.78
C PRO A 94 10.33 22.90 -21.10
N GLY A 95 11.07 22.20 -20.24
CA GLY A 95 12.46 21.80 -20.46
C GLY A 95 12.64 20.56 -21.34
N ASP A 96 11.61 19.71 -21.49
CA ASP A 96 11.73 18.46 -22.27
C ASP A 96 11.46 18.64 -23.78
N GLU A 97 10.94 19.79 -24.22
CA GLU A 97 10.78 20.10 -25.66
C GLU A 97 12.10 20.54 -26.33
N MET A 98 13.11 21.00 -25.57
CA MET A 98 14.35 21.51 -26.16
C MET A 98 15.26 20.42 -26.76
N VAL A 99 15.06 19.14 -26.42
CA VAL A 99 15.87 18.03 -26.97
C VAL A 99 15.36 17.59 -28.35
N ALA A 100 14.11 17.88 -28.71
CA ALA A 100 13.55 17.50 -30.01
C ALA A 100 13.91 18.46 -31.16
N ARG A 101 14.29 19.72 -30.87
CA ARG A 101 14.61 20.72 -31.90
C ARG A 101 16.10 20.83 -32.26
N SER A 102 17.00 20.24 -31.48
CA SER A 102 18.44 20.31 -31.72
C SER A 102 18.97 19.32 -32.79
N ASN A 103 18.13 18.41 -33.30
CA ASN A 103 18.56 17.38 -34.27
C ASN A 103 18.26 17.70 -35.75
N THR A 104 17.74 18.89 -36.08
CA THR A 104 17.35 19.25 -37.46
C THR A 104 18.13 20.40 -38.09
N GLU A 105 19.12 20.99 -37.42
CA GLU A 105 19.81 22.16 -37.97
C GLU A 105 21.31 22.09 -37.75
N SER A 106 22.00 21.31 -38.57
CA SER A 106 23.45 21.42 -38.82
C SER A 106 23.85 20.65 -40.08
N ASP A 107 23.47 21.16 -41.25
CA ASP A 107 24.22 20.91 -42.49
C ASP A 107 24.25 22.20 -43.30
N PRO A 108 25.35 22.98 -43.28
CA PRO A 108 25.58 23.98 -44.30
C PRO A 108 26.33 23.34 -45.47
N VAL A 109 25.65 23.30 -46.61
CA VAL A 109 26.18 23.04 -47.95
C VAL A 109 27.43 23.90 -48.21
N LYS A 110 28.53 23.24 -48.61
CA LYS A 110 29.72 23.90 -49.17
C LYS A 110 29.37 24.72 -50.42
N PRO A 111 29.90 25.94 -50.59
CA PRO A 111 30.14 26.47 -51.92
C PRO A 111 31.52 26.03 -52.41
N ASN A 112 31.50 25.43 -53.58
CA ASN A 112 32.64 25.20 -54.46
C ASN A 112 33.05 26.53 -55.14
N ASP A 113 34.18 26.50 -55.86
CA ASP A 113 34.71 27.51 -56.80
C ASP A 113 35.85 28.36 -56.19
N GLY A 114 37.07 28.38 -56.72
CA GLY A 114 37.71 27.75 -57.88
C GLY A 114 39.19 28.13 -57.87
#